data_AF-A0A0E4BLQ1-F1
#
_entry.id   AF-A0A0E4BLQ1-F1
#
_cell.length_a   1.000
_cell.length_b   1.000
_cell.length_c   1.000
_cell.angle_alpha   90.00
_cell.angle_beta   90.00
_cell.angle_gamma   90.00
#
_symmetry.space_group_name_H-M   'P 1'
#
loop_
_entity.id
_entity.type
_entity.pdbx_description
1 polymer ?
#
loop_
_entity_poly.entity_id
_entity_poly.type
_entity_poly.pdbx_seq_one_letter_code
_entity_poly.pdbx_strand_id
1 'polypeptide(L)'
;MGRTLEQSLARLREFDAAHAASGTPASMQAARRKLVMEAGQALWMFVVQREASGLRDSRHIMRTYNVPGEVQLCMGVVPAPSKPASK
;
A
#
# COMPACT_ATOMS: atom_id res chain seq x y z
N MET A 1 13.35 -4.60 2.81
CA MET A 1 12.27 -3.59 2.89
C MET A 1 11.55 -3.38 1.56
N GLY A 2 12.24 -3.30 0.41
CA GLY A 2 11.57 -3.26 -0.91
C GLY A 2 10.58 -4.41 -1.14
N ARG A 3 10.93 -5.65 -0.74
CA ARG A 3 10.03 -6.81 -0.79
C ARG A 3 8.69 -6.62 -0.08
N THR A 4 8.65 -5.88 1.04
CA THR A 4 7.39 -5.64 1.76
C THR A 4 6.48 -4.72 0.95
N LEU A 5 7.03 -3.65 0.38
CA LEU A 5 6.30 -2.75 -0.51
C LEU A 5 5.80 -3.51 -1.75
N GLU A 6 6.67 -4.29 -2.38
CA GLU A 6 6.33 -5.11 -3.56
C GLU A 6 5.19 -6.08 -3.26
N GLN A 7 5.25 -6.79 -2.13
CA GLN A 7 4.19 -7.71 -1.72
C GLN A 7 2.87 -7.00 -1.43
N SER A 8 2.89 -5.86 -0.74
CA SER A 8 1.66 -5.10 -0.46
C SER A 8 1.02 -4.56 -1.74
N LEU A 9 1.84 -4.05 -2.68
CA LEU A 9 1.36 -3.61 -3.99
C LEU A 9 0.84 -4.78 -4.83
N ALA A 10 1.50 -5.95 -4.78
CA ALA A 10 1.03 -7.15 -5.47
C ALA A 10 -0.33 -7.59 -4.95
N ARG A 11 -0.52 -7.67 -3.63
CA ARG A 11 -1.82 -8.02 -3.01
C ARG A 11 -2.94 -7.06 -3.41
N LEU A 12 -2.66 -5.75 -3.42
CA LEU A 12 -3.64 -4.76 -3.87
C LEU A 12 -4.02 -4.96 -5.35
N ARG A 13 -3.03 -5.21 -6.22
CA ARG A 13 -3.27 -5.46 -7.65
C ARG A 13 -4.04 -6.75 -7.89
N GLU A 14 -3.69 -7.82 -7.18
CA GLU A 14 -4.40 -9.10 -7.25
C GLU A 14 -5.86 -8.93 -6.82
N PHE A 15 -6.11 -8.19 -5.74
CA PHE A 15 -7.46 -7.87 -5.29
C PHE A 15 -8.23 -7.07 -6.33
N ASP A 16 -7.64 -6.01 -6.88
CA ASP A 16 -8.27 -5.17 -7.89
C ASP A 16 -8.56 -5.95 -9.18
N ALA A 17 -7.62 -6.81 -9.63
CA ALA A 17 -7.80 -7.66 -10.79
C ALA A 17 -8.93 -8.68 -10.60
N ALA A 18 -9.02 -9.29 -9.41
CA ALA A 18 -10.08 -10.24 -9.08
C ALA A 18 -11.49 -9.61 -9.10
N HIS A 19 -11.59 -8.29 -8.89
CA HIS A 19 -12.87 -7.57 -8.83
C HIS A 19 -13.07 -6.62 -10.03
N ALA A 20 -12.19 -6.64 -11.04
CA ALA A 20 -12.23 -5.72 -12.16
C ALA A 20 -13.49 -5.89 -13.05
N ALA A 21 -13.94 -7.14 -13.23
CA ALA A 21 -15.08 -7.45 -14.12
C ALA A 21 -16.45 -7.20 -13.46
N SER A 22 -16.55 -7.38 -12.15
CA SER A 22 -17.80 -7.27 -11.39
C SER A 22 -17.98 -5.93 -10.67
N GLY A 23 -16.94 -5.09 -10.67
CA GLY A 23 -16.79 -4.00 -9.71
C GLY A 23 -16.52 -4.54 -8.30
N THR A 24 -15.95 -3.70 -7.43
CA THR A 24 -15.74 -4.05 -6.03
C THR A 24 -17.06 -3.89 -5.26
N PRO A 25 -17.64 -4.96 -4.69
CA PRO A 25 -18.86 -4.87 -3.89
C PRO A 25 -18.68 -3.93 -2.69
N ALA A 26 -19.75 -3.26 -2.25
CA ALA A 26 -19.70 -2.37 -1.08
C ALA A 26 -19.15 -3.08 0.18
N SER A 27 -19.44 -4.37 0.35
CA SER A 27 -18.90 -5.22 1.42
C SER A 27 -17.38 -5.41 1.36
N MET A 28 -16.80 -5.35 0.16
CA MET A 28 -15.38 -5.55 -0.10
C MET A 28 -14.59 -4.23 -0.14
N GLN A 29 -15.27 -3.07 -0.18
CA GLN A 29 -14.63 -1.76 -0.15
C GLN A 29 -13.79 -1.55 1.11
N ALA A 30 -14.22 -2.08 2.26
CA ALA A 30 -13.44 -2.03 3.50
C ALA A 30 -12.15 -2.85 3.40
N ALA A 31 -12.21 -4.03 2.77
CA ALA A 31 -11.04 -4.88 2.53
C ALA A 31 -10.05 -4.20 1.57
N ARG A 32 -10.55 -3.60 0.48
CA ARG A 32 -9.73 -2.82 -0.44
C ARG A 32 -9.03 -1.65 0.24
N ARG A 33 -9.76 -0.86 1.04
CA ARG A 33 -9.19 0.27 1.81
C ARG A 33 -8.09 -0.20 2.75
N LYS A 34 -8.25 -1.35 3.41
CA LYS A 34 -7.20 -1.94 4.25
C LYS A 34 -5.93 -2.24 3.46
N LEU A 35 -6.05 -2.84 2.27
CA LEU A 35 -4.90 -3.12 1.40
C LEU A 35 -4.19 -1.83 0.95
N VAL A 36 -4.95 -0.79 0.62
CA VAL A 36 -4.40 0.54 0.28
C VAL A 36 -3.62 1.13 1.46
N MET A 37 -4.17 1.06 2.68
CA MET A 37 -3.48 1.55 3.88
C MET A 37 -2.20 0.76 4.19
N GLU A 38 -2.23 -0.57 4.05
CA GLU A 38 -1.05 -1.43 4.24
C GLU A 38 0.05 -1.12 3.22
N ALA A 39 -0.32 -0.92 1.96
CA ALA A 39 0.61 -0.49 0.92
C ALA A 39 1.17 0.91 1.18
N GLY A 40 0.34 1.86 1.64
CA GLY A 40 0.76 3.21 1.99
C GLY A 40 1.75 3.25 3.16
N GLN A 41 1.53 2.42 4.18
CA GLN A 41 2.47 2.25 5.29
C GLN A 41 3.80 1.63 4.82
N ALA A 42 3.75 0.58 4.00
CA ALA A 42 4.96 -0.05 3.45
C ALA A 42 5.77 0.93 2.59
N LEU A 43 5.08 1.76 1.80
CA LEU A 43 5.68 2.82 1.01
C LEU A 43 6.37 3.87 1.89
N TRP A 44 5.69 4.33 2.94
CA TRP A 44 6.25 5.29 3.88
C TRP A 44 7.55 4.78 4.52
N MET A 45 7.54 3.55 5.07
CA MET A 45 8.74 2.96 5.67
C MET A 45 9.89 2.84 4.66
N PHE A 46 9.58 2.46 3.42
CA PHE A 46 10.59 2.34 2.38
C PHE A 46 11.21 3.69 1.98
N VAL A 47 10.39 4.73 1.84
CA VAL A 47 10.84 6.10 1.53
C VAL A 47 11.71 6.64 2.67
N VAL A 48 11.24 6.56 3.93
CA VAL A 48 11.99 7.02 5.11
C VAL A 48 13.36 6.34 5.19
N GLN A 49 13.41 5.01 4.98
CA GLN A 49 14.68 4.29 5.00
C GLN A 49 15.63 4.77 3.90
N ARG A 50 15.13 4.98 2.67
CA ARG A 50 15.96 5.46 1.57
C ARG A 50 16.48 6.87 1.80
N GLU A 51 15.63 7.76 2.32
CA GLU A 51 16.03 9.13 2.64
C GLU A 51 17.08 9.17 3.75
N ALA A 52 16.93 8.35 4.79
CA ALA A 52 17.93 8.18 5.86
C ALA A 52 19.27 7.63 5.33
N SER A 53 19.24 6.87 4.23
CA SER A 53 20.42 6.34 3.56
C SER A 53 21.00 7.29 2.48
N GLY A 54 20.45 8.51 2.34
CA GLY A 54 20.90 9.50 1.35
C GLY A 54 20.28 9.37 -0.04
N LEU A 55 19.36 8.43 -0.26
CA LEU A 55 18.73 8.15 -1.56
C LEU A 55 17.37 8.86 -1.69
N ARG A 56 17.38 10.17 -1.99
CA ARG A 56 16.21 11.06 -1.89
C ARG A 56 15.29 11.15 -3.12
N ASP A 57 15.42 10.28 -4.12
CA ASP A 57 14.55 10.33 -5.31
C ASP A 57 13.24 9.56 -5.12
N SER A 58 12.34 10.16 -4.35
CA SER A 58 11.01 9.59 -4.07
C SER A 58 10.12 9.54 -5.31
N ARG A 59 10.31 10.43 -6.30
CA ARG A 59 9.53 10.39 -7.56
C ARG A 59 9.93 9.22 -8.44
N HIS A 60 11.22 8.87 -8.46
CA HIS A 60 11.69 7.67 -9.15
C HIS A 60 11.08 6.42 -8.54
N ILE A 61 10.98 6.34 -7.21
CA ILE A 61 10.32 5.21 -6.51
C ILE A 61 8.88 5.02 -6.98
N MET A 62 8.07 6.09 -7.01
CA MET A 62 6.66 5.98 -7.41
C MET A 62 6.49 5.41 -8.82
N ARG A 63 7.38 5.81 -9.75
CA ARG A 63 7.39 5.31 -11.13
C ARG A 63 7.89 3.86 -11.22
N THR A 64 9.02 3.56 -10.62
CA THR A 64 9.66 2.23 -10.69
C THR A 64 8.77 1.14 -10.08
N TYR A 65 8.06 1.46 -9.01
CA TYR A 65 7.15 0.51 -8.34
C TYR A 65 5.71 0.58 -8.86
N ASN A 66 5.41 1.46 -9.82
CA ASN A 66 4.07 1.73 -10.36
C ASN A 66 3.02 1.89 -9.24
N VAL A 67 3.29 2.82 -8.32
CA VAL A 67 2.49 3.03 -7.11
C VAL A 67 1.18 3.74 -7.45
N PRO A 68 0.00 3.14 -7.14
CA PRO A 68 -1.29 3.78 -7.36
C PRO A 68 -1.44 5.10 -6.60
N GLY A 69 -2.15 6.07 -7.18
CA GLY A 69 -2.32 7.41 -6.58
C GLY A 69 -2.92 7.38 -5.18
N GLU A 70 -3.91 6.51 -4.93
CA GLU A 70 -4.50 6.32 -3.59
C GLU A 70 -3.50 5.80 -2.55
N VAL A 71 -2.53 4.97 -2.96
CA VAL A 71 -1.46 4.47 -2.07
C VAL A 71 -0.48 5.60 -1.74
N GLN A 72 -0.19 6.48 -2.71
CA GLN A 72 0.63 7.67 -2.48
C GLN A 72 -0.05 8.63 -1.50
N LEU A 73 -1.37 8.82 -1.62
CA LEU A 73 -2.16 9.65 -0.69
C LEU A 73 -2.21 9.08 0.73
N CYS A 74 -2.13 7.77 0.88
CA CYS A 74 -2.05 7.10 2.19
C CYS A 74 -0.63 7.02 2.76
N MET A 75 0.39 7.54 2.06
CA MET A 75 1.76 7.55 2.56
C MET A 75 1.86 8.39 3.83
N GLY A 76 2.37 7.80 4.92
CA GLY A 76 2.48 8.46 6.22
C GLY A 76 1.19 8.46 7.04
N VAL A 77 0.08 7.93 6.51
CA VAL A 77 -1.13 7.68 7.28
C VAL A 77 -0.94 6.36 8.04
N VAL A 78 -0.88 6.45 9.37
CA VAL A 78 -0.76 5.26 10.21
C VAL A 78 -2.12 4.53 10.21
N PRO A 79 -2.19 3.25 9.76
CA PRO A 79 -3.40 2.46 9.90
C PRO A 79 -3.75 2.35 11.38
N ALA A 80 -5.03 2.48 11.71
CA ALA A 80 -5.48 2.21 13.08
C ALA A 80 -5.01 0.80 13.47
N PRO A 81 -4.45 0.60 14.68
CA PRO A 81 -3.95 -0.70 15.08
C PRO A 81 -5.06 -1.73 14.91
N SER A 82 -4.79 -2.74 14.09
CA SER A 82 -5.70 -3.86 13.90
C SER A 82 -5.90 -4.51 15.27
N LYS A 83 -7.10 -4.34 15.85
CA LYS A 83 -7.50 -4.97 17.10
C LYS A 83 -7.13 -6.46 17.01
N PRO A 84 -6.32 -7.02 17.94
CA PRO A 84 -6.09 -8.45 17.94
C PRO A 84 -7.45 -9.11 18.13
N ALA A 85 -7.80 -10.04 17.24
CA ALA A 85 -8.97 -10.89 17.42
C ALA A 85 -8.73 -11.72 18.69
N SER A 86 -9.36 -11.30 19.80
CA SER A 86 -9.42 -12.11 21.01
C SER A 86 -10.11 -13.43 20.67
N LYS A 87 -9.38 -14.53 20.86
CA LYS A 87 -9.93 -15.89 20.94
C LYS A 87 -10.72 -16.04 22.24
#